data_AF-A0A139RAW9-F1
#
_entry.id   AF-A0A139RAW9-F1
#
_cell.length_a   1.000
_cell.length_b   1.000
_cell.length_c   1.000
_cell.angle_alpha   90.00
_cell.angle_beta   90.00
_cell.angle_gamma   90.00
#
_symmetry.space_group_name_H-M   'P 1'
#
loop_
_entity.id
_entity.type
_entity.pdbx_description
1 polymer ?
#
loop_
_entity_poly.entity_id
_entity_poly.type
_entity_poly.pdbx_seq_one_letter_code
_entity_poly.pdbx_strand_id
1 'polypeptide(L)'
;MKKDRTKEVLIRLTEEEKNKLQEMAEEKEMKVEPFIRKIIFSNDIKKLSNENEALREEIKDLKQEIRTIKNENETDKEKWSKLVSQALEMLDKMKEEREHSLIVYKEKKPFWKRIFGR
;
A
#
# COMPACT_ATOMS: atom_id res chain seq x y z
N MET A 1 -5.96 14.40 48.50
CA MET A 1 -5.07 15.57 48.64
C MET A 1 -5.72 16.78 47.98
N LYS A 2 -6.12 17.79 48.75
CA LYS A 2 -6.56 19.09 48.21
C LYS A 2 -5.32 19.74 47.59
N LYS A 3 -5.27 19.90 46.27
CA LYS A 3 -4.17 20.61 45.60
C LYS A 3 -4.24 22.08 46.00
N ASP A 4 -3.27 22.54 46.77
CA ASP A 4 -3.10 23.95 47.09
C ASP A 4 -3.10 24.79 45.81
N ARG A 5 -4.07 25.70 45.72
CA ARG A 5 -4.24 26.63 44.60
C ARG A 5 -3.39 27.89 44.82
N THR A 6 -2.12 27.74 45.16
CA THR A 6 -1.28 28.88 45.59
C THR A 6 -0.46 29.52 44.47
N LYS A 7 -0.55 29.05 43.22
CA LYS A 7 0.16 29.64 42.08
C LYS A 7 -0.81 30.33 41.13
N GLU A 8 -0.68 31.65 41.06
CA GLU A 8 -1.39 32.50 40.09
C GLU A 8 -0.51 32.69 38.86
N VAL A 9 -1.13 32.67 37.68
CA VAL A 9 -0.46 32.91 36.39
C VAL A 9 -1.20 34.04 35.70
N LEU A 10 -0.49 35.13 35.44
CA LEU A 10 -1.01 36.28 34.71
C LEU A 10 -0.70 36.12 33.23
N ILE A 11 -1.75 36.18 32.40
CA ILE A 11 -1.63 36.14 30.93
C ILE A 11 -2.09 37.51 30.44
N ARG A 12 -1.20 38.21 29.72
CA ARG A 12 -1.55 39.46 29.05
C ARG A 12 -2.09 39.14 27.67
N LEU A 13 -3.23 39.73 27.33
CA LEU A 13 -3.94 39.51 26.08
C LEU A 13 -4.37 40.87 25.55
N THR A 14 -4.39 41.00 24.23
CA THR A 14 -5.08 42.09 23.54
C THR A 14 -6.60 41.87 23.59
N GLU A 15 -7.39 42.90 23.29
CA GLU A 15 -8.86 42.79 23.22
C GLU A 15 -9.30 41.69 22.25
N GLU A 16 -8.65 41.61 21.09
CA GLU A 16 -8.95 40.62 20.04
C GLU A 16 -8.67 39.18 20.50
N GLU A 17 -7.53 38.96 21.15
CA GLU A 17 -7.16 37.65 21.69
C GLU A 17 -8.10 37.21 22.82
N LYS A 18 -8.53 38.16 23.67
CA LYS A 18 -9.48 37.90 24.74
C LYS A 18 -10.85 37.47 24.19
N ASN A 19 -11.34 38.15 23.16
CA ASN A 19 -12.61 37.82 22.51
C ASN A 19 -12.57 36.42 21.89
N LYS A 20 -11.50 36.08 21.16
CA LYS A 20 -11.32 34.74 20.59
C LYS A 20 -11.31 33.65 21.67
N LEU A 21 -10.67 33.90 22.81
CA LEU A 21 -10.66 32.94 23.92
C LEU A 21 -12.04 32.78 24.57
N GLN A 22 -12.86 33.83 24.60
CA GLN A 22 -14.24 33.74 25.06
C GLN A 22 -15.09 32.93 24.11
N GLU A 23 -15.04 33.22 22.80
CA GLU A 23 -15.76 32.46 21.76
C GLU A 23 -15.40 30.96 21.83
N MET A 24 -14.11 30.61 21.85
CA MET A 24 -13.68 29.21 21.93
C MET A 24 -14.07 28.52 23.24
N ALA A 25 -14.22 29.26 24.34
CA ALA A 25 -14.68 28.72 25.61
C ALA A 25 -16.20 28.49 25.59
N GLU A 26 -16.96 29.41 24.99
CA GLU A 26 -18.40 29.31 24.77
C GLU A 26 -18.76 28.15 23.84
N GLU A 27 -18.03 27.98 22.73
CA GLU A 27 -18.17 26.82 21.82
C GLU A 27 -18.02 25.47 22.54
N LYS A 28 -17.20 25.45 23.61
CA LYS A 28 -16.97 24.25 24.42
C LYS A 28 -17.82 24.22 25.70
N GLU A 29 -18.82 25.09 25.79
CA GLU A 29 -19.76 25.22 26.91
C GLU A 29 -19.08 25.36 28.27
N MET A 30 -17.97 26.11 28.33
CA MET A 30 -17.17 26.26 29.55
C MET A 30 -16.74 27.70 29.82
N LYS A 31 -16.48 28.00 31.09
CA LYS A 31 -15.90 29.28 31.49
C LYS A 31 -14.44 29.37 31.01
N VAL A 32 -14.00 30.60 30.71
CA VAL A 32 -12.66 30.91 30.19
C VAL A 32 -11.54 30.35 31.08
N GLU A 33 -11.66 30.45 32.41
CA GLU A 33 -10.64 29.94 33.34
C GLU A 33 -10.45 28.41 33.27
N PRO A 34 -11.51 27.57 33.40
CA PRO A 34 -11.43 26.14 33.12
C PRO A 34 -10.88 25.80 31.74
N PHE A 35 -11.28 26.55 30.71
CA PHE A 35 -10.85 26.34 29.33
C PHE A 35 -9.33 26.56 29.18
N ILE A 36 -8.82 27.70 29.65
CA ILE A 36 -7.39 28.02 29.62
C ILE A 36 -6.58 27.01 30.43
N ARG A 37 -7.07 26.62 31.62
CA ARG A 37 -6.41 25.57 32.41
C ARG A 37 -6.38 24.25 31.66
N LYS A 38 -7.49 23.86 31.02
CA LYS A 38 -7.54 22.63 30.24
C LYS A 38 -6.53 22.68 29.10
N ILE A 39 -6.39 23.79 28.38
CA ILE A 39 -5.44 23.92 27.26
C ILE A 39 -3.98 23.94 27.73
N ILE A 40 -3.66 24.74 28.77
CA ILE A 40 -2.27 24.89 29.24
C ILE A 40 -1.79 23.59 29.93
N PHE A 41 -2.68 22.93 30.67
CA PHE A 41 -2.34 21.72 31.42
C PHE A 41 -2.75 20.43 30.71
N SER A 42 -3.41 20.49 29.55
CA SER A 42 -3.65 19.28 28.79
C SER A 42 -2.33 18.76 28.24
N ASN A 43 -2.15 17.46 28.38
CA ASN A 43 -0.99 16.75 27.85
C ASN A 43 -1.12 16.54 26.33
N ASP A 44 -1.89 17.39 25.64
CA ASP A 44 -2.31 17.20 24.26
C ASP A 44 -1.12 17.31 23.31
N ILE A 45 -0.13 18.15 23.63
CA ILE A 45 1.13 18.22 22.88
C ILE A 45 1.85 16.86 22.88
N LYS A 46 1.90 16.17 24.03
CA LYS A 46 2.54 14.85 24.11
C LYS A 46 1.72 13.78 23.39
N LYS A 47 0.38 13.85 23.48
CA LYS A 47 -0.50 12.93 22.74
C LYS A 47 -0.33 13.07 21.24
N LEU A 48 -0.42 14.31 20.72
CA LEU A 48 -0.20 14.62 19.31
C LEU A 48 1.21 14.24 18.84
N SER A 49 2.22 14.40 19.69
CA SER A 49 3.59 13.95 19.39
C SER A 49 3.67 12.43 19.23
N ASN A 50 3.05 11.67 20.14
CA ASN A 50 3.04 10.21 20.09
C ASN A 50 2.23 9.68 18.89
N GLU A 51 1.09 10.31 18.58
CA GLU A 51 0.28 9.99 17.39
C GLU A 51 1.08 10.25 16.11
N ASN A 52 1.80 11.36 16.03
CA ASN A 52 2.68 11.64 14.89
C ASN A 52 3.83 10.63 14.75
N GLU A 53 4.39 10.15 15.86
CA GLU A 53 5.44 9.13 15.84
C GLU A 53 4.89 7.78 15.34
N ALA A 54 3.72 7.37 15.83
CA ALA A 54 3.04 6.16 15.35
C ALA A 54 2.73 6.22 13.85
N LEU A 55 2.19 7.35 13.37
CA LEU A 55 1.91 7.57 11.94
C LEU A 55 3.19 7.53 11.09
N ARG A 56 4.31 8.03 11.61
CA ARG A 56 5.60 7.99 10.89
C ARG A 56 6.12 6.57 10.73
N GLU A 57 5.99 5.72 11.75
CA GLU A 57 6.37 4.31 11.65
C GLU A 57 5.43 3.54 10.71
N GLU A 58 4.11 3.77 10.78
CA GLU A 58 3.16 3.15 9.85
C GLU A 58 3.46 3.52 8.38
N ILE A 59 3.77 4.78 8.11
CA ILE A 59 4.18 5.23 6.76
C ILE A 59 5.46 4.53 6.31
N LYS A 60 6.39 4.27 7.22
CA LYS A 60 7.66 3.60 6.91
C LYS A 60 7.44 2.12 6.59
N ASP A 61 6.60 1.44 7.35
CA ASP A 61 6.25 0.04 7.12
C ASP A 61 5.50 -0.13 5.79
N LEU A 62 4.49 0.70 5.52
CA LEU A 62 3.76 0.69 4.24
C LEU A 62 4.69 0.94 3.04
N LYS A 63 5.65 1.86 3.16
CA LYS A 63 6.65 2.09 2.10
C LYS A 63 7.51 0.85 1.85
N GLN A 64 7.83 0.11 2.90
CA GLN A 64 8.62 -1.12 2.78
C GLN A 64 7.80 -2.23 2.12
N GLU A 65 6.54 -2.42 2.52
CA GLU A 65 5.63 -3.38 1.89
C GLU A 65 5.42 -3.11 0.40
N ILE A 66 5.19 -1.85 0.02
CA ILE A 66 5.06 -1.44 -1.39
C ILE A 66 6.32 -1.82 -2.20
N ARG A 67 7.51 -1.63 -1.63
CA ARG A 67 8.77 -2.00 -2.30
C ARG A 67 8.88 -3.52 -2.46
N THR A 68 8.53 -4.29 -1.43
CA THR A 68 8.55 -5.75 -1.48
C THR A 68 7.59 -6.27 -2.56
N ILE A 69 6.33 -5.82 -2.56
CA ILE A 69 5.32 -6.22 -3.55
C ILE A 69 5.77 -5.85 -4.96
N LYS A 70 6.38 -4.67 -5.15
CA LYS A 70 6.90 -4.26 -6.46
C LYS A 70 7.99 -5.22 -6.96
N ASN A 71 8.94 -5.57 -6.10
CA ASN A 71 10.03 -6.49 -6.45
C ASN A 71 9.51 -7.91 -6.74
N GLU A 72 8.53 -8.38 -5.97
CA GLU A 72 7.87 -9.66 -6.20
C GLU A 72 7.15 -9.68 -7.56
N ASN A 73 6.40 -8.63 -7.88
CA ASN A 73 5.73 -8.49 -9.18
C ASN A 73 6.72 -8.46 -10.36
N GLU A 74 7.85 -7.76 -10.23
CA GLU A 74 8.90 -7.75 -11.26
C GLU A 74 9.50 -9.16 -11.46
N THR A 75 9.78 -9.86 -10.35
CA THR A 75 10.30 -11.23 -10.37
C THR A 75 9.31 -12.20 -11.01
N ASP A 76 8.03 -12.09 -10.65
CA ASP A 76 6.99 -12.96 -11.20
C ASP A 76 6.73 -12.67 -12.67
N LYS A 77 6.78 -11.40 -13.10
CA LYS A 77 6.72 -11.04 -14.52
C LYS A 77 7.83 -11.70 -15.33
N GLU A 78 9.06 -11.73 -14.80
CA GLU A 78 10.17 -12.43 -15.45
C GLU A 78 9.94 -13.95 -15.53
N LYS A 79 9.46 -14.57 -14.45
CA LYS A 79 9.12 -16.00 -14.46
C LYS A 79 8.03 -16.31 -15.49
N TRP A 80 6.95 -15.54 -15.50
CA TRP A 80 5.87 -15.69 -16.49
C TRP A 80 6.38 -15.52 -17.91
N SER A 81 7.24 -14.53 -18.17
CA SER A 81 7.84 -14.35 -19.48
C SER A 81 8.65 -15.59 -19.90
N LYS A 82 9.46 -16.16 -19.01
CA LYS A 82 10.23 -17.38 -19.29
C LYS A 82 9.34 -18.58 -19.57
N LEU A 83 8.29 -18.78 -18.76
CA LEU A 83 7.33 -19.87 -18.95
C LEU A 83 6.58 -19.76 -20.27
N VAL A 84 6.14 -18.55 -20.65
CA VAL A 84 5.48 -18.31 -21.94
C VAL A 84 6.42 -18.59 -23.10
N SER A 85 7.68 -18.12 -23.04
CA SER A 85 8.67 -18.41 -24.07
C SER A 85 8.92 -19.91 -24.22
N GLN A 86 9.09 -20.65 -23.11
CA GLN A 86 9.27 -22.10 -23.14
C GLN A 86 8.06 -22.83 -23.74
N ALA A 87 6.84 -22.40 -23.37
CA ALA A 87 5.61 -22.99 -23.92
C ALA A 87 5.49 -22.76 -25.43
N LEU A 88 5.83 -21.56 -25.92
CA LEU A 88 5.85 -21.25 -27.35
C LEU A 88 6.88 -22.10 -28.10
N GLU A 89 8.10 -22.23 -27.57
CA GLU A 89 9.13 -23.10 -28.17
C GLU A 89 8.69 -24.57 -28.26
N MET A 90 7.99 -25.08 -27.25
CA MET A 90 7.45 -26.45 -27.28
C MET A 90 6.35 -26.60 -28.34
N LEU A 91 5.47 -25.60 -28.49
CA LEU A 91 4.42 -25.60 -29.51
C LEU A 91 5.01 -25.57 -30.93
N ASP A 92 6.04 -24.77 -31.15
CA ASP A 92 6.73 -24.71 -32.44
C ASP A 92 7.38 -26.05 -32.78
N LYS A 93 8.09 -26.67 -31.82
CA LYS A 93 8.67 -28.02 -31.99
C LYS A 93 7.60 -29.07 -32.31
N MET A 94 6.48 -29.06 -31.59
CA MET A 94 5.36 -29.97 -31.86
C MET A 94 4.76 -29.76 -33.25
N LYS A 95 4.70 -28.52 -33.73
CA LYS A 95 4.22 -28.19 -35.07
C LYS A 95 5.20 -28.72 -36.13
N GLU A 96 6.50 -28.49 -35.96
CA GLU A 96 7.55 -29.03 -36.85
C GLU A 96 7.49 -30.56 -36.92
N GLU A 97 7.41 -31.25 -35.78
CA GLU A 97 7.26 -32.71 -35.73
C GLU A 97 6.00 -33.21 -36.46
N ARG A 98 4.88 -32.48 -36.34
CA ARG A 98 3.64 -32.79 -37.04
C ARG A 98 3.78 -32.58 -38.55
N GLU A 99 4.43 -31.52 -38.99
CA GLU A 99 4.69 -31.26 -40.41
C GLU A 99 5.62 -32.33 -41.01
N HIS A 100 6.70 -32.67 -40.32
CA HIS A 100 7.61 -33.75 -40.72
C HIS A 100 6.89 -35.09 -40.82
N SER A 101 6.08 -35.46 -39.84
CA SER A 101 5.31 -36.72 -39.91
C SER A 101 4.33 -36.71 -41.08
N LEU A 102 3.59 -35.61 -41.32
CA LEU A 102 2.69 -35.49 -42.47
C LEU A 102 3.40 -35.61 -43.82
N ILE A 103 4.61 -35.05 -43.96
CA ILE A 103 5.44 -35.21 -45.16
C ILE A 103 5.83 -36.67 -45.35
N VAL A 104 6.34 -37.33 -44.30
CA VAL A 104 6.70 -38.75 -44.34
C VAL A 104 5.50 -39.64 -44.70
N TYR A 105 4.29 -39.32 -44.20
CA TYR A 105 3.06 -40.01 -44.57
C TYR A 105 2.65 -39.78 -46.03
N LYS A 106 2.86 -38.58 -46.58
CA LYS A 106 2.56 -38.27 -47.99
C LYS A 106 3.56 -38.91 -48.97
N GLU A 107 4.83 -39.00 -48.59
CA GLU A 107 5.89 -39.61 -49.42
C GLU A 107 5.78 -41.14 -49.47
N LYS A 108 5.30 -41.77 -48.41
CA LYS A 108 5.02 -43.22 -48.41
C LYS A 108 3.77 -43.50 -49.22
N LYS A 109 3.88 -44.26 -50.31
CA LYS A 109 2.71 -44.76 -51.06
C LYS A 109 1.73 -45.41 -50.07
N PRO A 110 0.42 -45.06 -50.12
CA PRO A 110 -0.57 -45.64 -49.22
C PRO A 110 -0.49 -47.17 -49.31
N PHE A 111 -0.56 -47.85 -48.16
CA PHE A 111 -0.54 -49.31 -48.08
C PHE A 111 -1.47 -49.94 -49.12
N TRP A 112 -2.69 -49.41 -49.24
CA TRP A 112 -3.68 -49.83 -50.24
C TRP A 112 -3.23 -49.63 -51.69
N LYS A 113 -2.53 -48.55 -52.01
CA LYS A 113 -1.98 -48.30 -53.35
C LYS A 113 -0.81 -49.23 -53.70
N ARG A 114 -0.14 -49.79 -52.68
CA ARG A 114 0.94 -50.78 -52.82
C ARG A 114 0.42 -52.22 -52.94
N ILE A 115 -0.72 -52.52 -52.32
CA ILE A 115 -1.34 -53.86 -52.31
C ILE A 115 -2.35 -54.04 -53.46
N PHE A 116 -3.11 -53.00 -53.81
CA PHE A 116 -4.23 -53.07 -54.77
C PHE A 116 -4.04 -52.22 -56.03
N GLY A 117 -2.92 -51.52 -56.18
CA GLY A 117 -2.60 -50.73 -57.37
C GLY A 117 -1.97 -51.59 -58.47
N ARG A 118 -2.75 -52.48 -59.09
CA ARG A 118 -2.51 -52.98 -60.45
C ARG A 118 -3.53 -52.34 -61.38
#